data_AF-A0A950N191-F1
#
_entry.id   AF-A0A950N191-F1
#
_cell.length_a   1.000
_cell.length_b   1.000
_cell.length_c   1.000
_cell.angle_alpha   90.00
_cell.angle_beta   90.00
_cell.angle_gamma   90.00
#
_symmetry.space_group_name_H-M   'P 1'
#
loop_
_entity.id
_entity.type
_entity.pdbx_description
1 polymer ?
#
loop_
_entity_poly.entity_id
_entity_poly.type
_entity_poly.pdbx_seq_one_letter_code
_entity_poly.pdbx_strand_id
1 'polypeptide(L)'
;MPDKAAKPDAAPQTETPNVLPRPDFHFEGQIGRTYLDSDPARFPQPVTAPKGAPNILLILIDDCGFGEFGTFGGGIPSPTMDKLAAEGLRYNRFHTTALCSPTRAALITGRNHHS
;
A
#
# COMPACT_ATOMS: atom_id res chain seq x y z
N MET A 1 20.18 32.99 -26.28
CA MET A 1 19.33 31.98 -26.92
C MET A 1 18.20 31.65 -25.95
N PRO A 2 16.94 31.82 -26.34
CA PRO A 2 15.81 31.72 -25.45
C PRO A 2 15.57 30.27 -25.01
N ASP A 3 15.32 30.15 -23.71
CA ASP A 3 14.30 29.32 -23.08
C ASP A 3 13.84 28.04 -23.80
N LYS A 4 14.27 26.90 -23.26
CA LYS A 4 13.46 25.69 -23.28
C LYS A 4 13.41 25.16 -21.85
N ALA A 5 12.68 25.86 -20.98
CA ALA A 5 12.12 25.24 -19.79
C ALA A 5 11.53 23.89 -20.19
N ALA A 6 12.16 22.80 -19.75
CA ALA A 6 11.60 21.48 -19.85
C ALA A 6 10.26 21.55 -19.12
N LYS A 7 9.16 21.37 -19.85
CA LYS A 7 7.83 21.20 -19.27
C LYS A 7 7.97 20.14 -18.17
N PRO A 8 7.47 20.36 -16.95
CA PRO A 8 7.36 19.28 -15.99
C PRO A 8 6.49 18.22 -16.69
N ASP A 9 7.06 17.04 -16.92
CA ASP A 9 6.35 15.92 -17.49
C ASP A 9 5.07 15.74 -16.68
N ALA A 10 3.94 15.83 -17.37
CA ALA A 10 2.62 15.75 -16.76
C ALA A 10 2.56 14.48 -15.90
N ALA A 11 2.07 14.63 -14.66
CA ALA A 11 1.89 13.50 -13.75
C ALA A 11 1.17 12.36 -14.49
N PRO A 12 1.67 11.11 -14.42
CA PRO A 12 1.03 9.98 -15.08
C PRO A 12 -0.42 9.87 -14.62
N GLN A 13 -1.31 9.62 -15.58
CA GLN A 13 -2.75 9.70 -15.46
C GLN A 13 -3.30 9.02 -14.19
N THR A 14 -4.15 9.78 -13.51
CA THR A 14 -4.71 9.56 -12.16
C THR A 14 -5.83 8.53 -12.12
N GLU A 15 -5.68 7.40 -12.82
CA GLU A 15 -6.68 6.34 -12.83
C GLU A 15 -6.15 5.08 -12.16
N THR A 16 -7.01 4.41 -11.40
CA THR A 16 -6.70 3.11 -10.80
C THR A 16 -6.47 2.13 -11.94
N PRO A 17 -5.30 1.47 -12.03
CA PRO A 17 -5.03 0.54 -13.11
C PRO A 17 -6.02 -0.63 -13.06
N ASN A 18 -6.56 -1.01 -14.22
CA ASN A 18 -7.50 -2.12 -14.37
C ASN A 18 -6.87 -3.50 -14.10
N VAL A 19 -5.53 -3.57 -14.04
CA VAL A 19 -4.76 -4.79 -13.84
C VAL A 19 -3.73 -4.56 -12.74
N LEU A 20 -3.69 -5.48 -11.77
CA LEU A 20 -2.71 -5.54 -10.68
C LEU A 20 -1.95 -6.88 -10.74
N PRO A 21 -0.67 -6.93 -10.30
CA PRO A 21 0.13 -5.81 -9.80
C PRO A 21 0.53 -4.83 -10.92
N ARG A 22 0.90 -3.60 -10.53
CA ARG A 22 1.44 -2.62 -11.49
C ARG A 22 2.73 -3.17 -12.11
N PRO A 23 2.99 -2.92 -13.40
CA PRO A 23 4.28 -3.24 -14.00
C PRO A 23 5.42 -2.57 -13.24
N ASP A 24 6.56 -3.25 -13.17
CA ASP A 24 7.75 -2.70 -12.54
C ASP A 24 8.24 -1.46 -13.30
N PHE A 25 8.70 -0.48 -12.53
CA PHE A 25 9.30 0.72 -13.10
C PHE A 25 10.62 0.37 -13.80
N HIS A 26 10.76 0.79 -15.05
CA HIS A 26 11.99 0.66 -15.82
C HIS A 26 12.53 2.06 -16.12
N PHE A 27 13.78 2.32 -15.75
CA PHE A 27 14.45 3.56 -16.09
C PHE A 27 14.89 3.54 -17.57
N GLU A 28 14.42 4.51 -18.34
CA GLU A 28 14.67 4.58 -19.80
C GLU A 28 15.88 5.46 -20.17
N GLY A 29 16.54 6.08 -19.19
CA GLY A 29 17.70 6.95 -19.42
C GLY A 29 19.04 6.20 -19.50
N GLN A 30 20.09 6.92 -19.86
CA GLN A 30 21.46 6.40 -19.89
C GLN A 30 22.12 6.51 -18.51
N ILE A 31 22.71 5.39 -18.06
CA ILE A 31 23.52 5.35 -16.85
C ILE A 31 24.99 5.43 -17.27
N GLY A 32 25.58 6.60 -17.07
CA GLY A 32 26.99 6.86 -17.35
C GLY A 32 27.91 6.33 -16.25
N ARG A 33 29.22 6.54 -16.42
CA ARG A 33 30.23 6.12 -15.43
C ARG A 33 30.12 6.91 -14.12
N THR A 34 29.72 8.17 -14.21
CA THR A 34 29.48 9.05 -13.05
C THR A 34 28.06 9.63 -13.11
N TYR A 35 27.59 10.17 -11.98
CA TYR A 35 26.28 10.84 -11.94
C TYR A 35 26.19 12.06 -12.86
N LEU A 36 27.33 12.69 -13.18
CA LEU A 36 27.41 13.82 -14.10
C LEU A 36 27.20 13.39 -15.57
N ASP A 37 27.55 12.14 -15.87
CA ASP A 37 27.42 11.54 -17.21
C ASP A 37 26.10 10.76 -17.37
N SER A 38 25.27 10.75 -16.35
CA SER A 38 24.01 9.99 -16.32
C SER A 38 22.82 10.92 -16.54
N ASP A 39 21.78 10.41 -17.18
CA ASP A 39 20.52 11.13 -17.25
C ASP A 39 19.96 11.36 -15.83
N PRO A 40 19.22 12.46 -15.60
CA PRO A 40 18.62 12.75 -14.31
C PRO A 40 17.76 11.59 -13.81
N ALA A 41 17.84 11.33 -12.50
CA ALA A 41 17.04 10.30 -11.87
C ALA A 41 15.54 10.56 -12.09
N ARG A 42 14.87 9.63 -12.77
CA ARG A 42 13.41 9.58 -12.86
C ARG A 42 12.93 8.49 -11.92
N PHE A 43 12.50 8.87 -10.72
CA PHE A 43 11.88 7.93 -9.79
C PHE A 43 10.38 7.80 -10.10
N PRO A 44 9.80 6.59 -9.91
CA PRO A 44 8.35 6.42 -10.02
C PRO A 44 7.66 7.34 -9.03
N GLN A 45 6.70 8.12 -9.51
CA GLN A 45 5.97 9.05 -8.66
C GLN A 45 5.03 8.29 -7.72
N PRO A 46 4.90 8.73 -6.45
CA PRO A 46 3.91 8.18 -5.54
C PRO A 46 2.52 8.25 -6.14
N VAL A 47 1.72 7.19 -5.94
CA VAL A 47 0.34 7.16 -6.38
C VAL A 47 -0.46 8.18 -5.59
N THR A 48 -1.16 9.06 -6.28
CA THR A 48 -2.12 9.97 -5.64
C THR A 48 -3.53 9.43 -5.78
N ALA A 49 -4.33 9.61 -4.73
CA ALA A 49 -5.73 9.20 -4.77
C ALA A 49 -6.50 10.11 -5.75
N PRO A 50 -7.40 9.57 -6.59
CA PRO A 50 -8.22 10.37 -7.47
C PRO A 50 -9.18 11.26 -6.67
N LYS A 51 -9.67 12.34 -7.30
CA LYS A 51 -10.63 13.25 -6.67
C LYS A 51 -11.90 12.49 -6.26
N GLY A 52 -12.28 12.62 -4.99
CA GLY A 52 -13.46 11.95 -4.44
C GLY A 52 -13.23 10.50 -3.98
N ALA A 53 -11.99 9.99 -4.02
CA ALA A 53 -11.66 8.72 -3.39
C ALA A 53 -11.93 8.76 -1.87
N PRO A 54 -12.39 7.65 -1.27
CA PRO A 54 -12.56 7.57 0.17
C PRO A 54 -11.21 7.59 0.89
N ASN A 55 -11.21 8.09 2.14
CA ASN A 55 -10.08 7.89 3.04
C ASN A 55 -10.09 6.46 3.55
N ILE A 56 -8.94 5.78 3.48
CA ILE A 56 -8.75 4.43 4.01
C ILE A 56 -7.86 4.51 5.25
N LEU A 57 -8.35 4.01 6.38
CA LEU A 57 -7.58 3.84 7.61
C LEU A 57 -7.41 2.34 7.88
N LEU A 58 -6.16 1.88 7.83
CA LEU A 58 -5.79 0.49 8.15
C LEU A 58 -5.21 0.44 9.56
N ILE A 59 -5.88 -0.27 10.46
CA ILE A 59 -5.42 -0.51 11.84
C ILE A 59 -4.96 -1.97 11.93
N LEU A 60 -3.69 -2.18 12.24
CA LEU A 60 -3.10 -3.50 12.46
C LEU A 60 -2.64 -3.60 13.92
N ILE A 61 -3.19 -4.55 14.66
CA ILE A 61 -2.81 -4.85 16.05
C ILE A 61 -1.81 -6.01 16.02
N ASP A 62 -0.67 -5.82 16.70
CA ASP A 62 0.39 -6.83 16.76
C ASP A 62 0.05 -7.91 17.79
N ASP A 63 0.39 -9.16 17.50
CA ASP A 63 0.24 -10.33 18.39
C ASP A 63 -1.13 -10.52 19.04
N CYS A 64 -2.20 -10.00 18.43
CA CYS A 64 -3.57 -10.16 18.92
C CYS A 64 -4.14 -11.53 18.54
N GLY A 65 -4.60 -12.28 19.53
CA GLY A 65 -5.31 -13.54 19.30
C GLY A 65 -6.73 -13.32 18.77
N PHE A 66 -7.22 -14.22 17.90
CA PHE A 66 -8.59 -14.13 17.36
C PHE A 66 -9.68 -14.09 18.45
N GLY A 67 -9.51 -14.86 19.52
CA GLY A 67 -10.45 -14.95 20.64
C GLY A 67 -10.09 -14.08 21.84
N GLU A 68 -9.29 -13.03 21.66
CA GLU A 68 -8.85 -12.18 22.77
C GLU A 68 -9.91 -11.15 23.17
N PHE A 69 -10.48 -10.46 22.17
CA PHE A 69 -11.50 -9.43 22.36
C PHE A 69 -12.94 -9.97 22.34
N GLY A 70 -13.82 -9.29 23.07
CA GLY A 70 -15.26 -9.62 23.15
C GLY A 70 -15.96 -9.72 21.79
N THR A 71 -15.49 -8.98 20.77
CA THR A 71 -16.04 -8.98 19.41
C THR A 71 -16.11 -10.38 18.76
N PHE A 72 -15.23 -11.29 19.18
CA PHE A 72 -15.16 -12.69 18.73
C PHE A 72 -15.34 -13.70 19.88
N GLY A 73 -15.92 -13.28 21.01
CA GLY A 73 -16.19 -14.14 22.16
C GLY A 73 -15.05 -14.21 23.19
N GLY A 74 -14.05 -13.33 23.08
CA GLY A 74 -12.96 -13.21 24.05
C GLY A 74 -13.35 -12.51 25.34
N GLY A 75 -12.46 -12.57 26.33
CA GLY A 75 -12.70 -12.01 27.67
C GLY A 75 -12.36 -10.53 27.81
N ILE A 76 -11.62 -9.93 26.88
CA ILE A 76 -11.16 -8.54 26.97
C ILE A 76 -12.24 -7.60 26.39
N PRO A 77 -12.80 -6.68 27.20
CA PRO A 77 -13.76 -5.69 26.70
C PRO A 77 -13.13 -4.73 25.70
N SER A 78 -13.77 -4.55 24.54
CA SER A 78 -13.28 -3.68 23.45
C SER A 78 -14.43 -2.87 22.84
N PRO A 79 -15.08 -1.96 23.60
CA PRO A 79 -16.34 -1.33 23.21
C PRO A 79 -16.27 -0.56 21.88
N THR A 80 -15.11 0.04 21.57
CA THR A 80 -14.90 0.72 20.28
C THR A 80 -14.85 -0.26 19.12
N MET A 81 -14.20 -1.41 19.27
CA MET A 81 -14.18 -2.46 18.25
C MET A 81 -15.55 -3.10 18.08
N ASP A 82 -16.29 -3.28 19.17
CA ASP A 82 -17.65 -3.82 19.15
C ASP A 82 -18.60 -2.90 18.36
N LYS A 83 -18.49 -1.58 18.56
CA LYS A 83 -19.24 -0.59 17.78
C LYS A 83 -18.88 -0.65 16.29
N LEU A 84 -17.59 -0.65 15.96
CA LEU A 84 -17.13 -0.75 14.56
C LEU A 84 -17.63 -2.04 13.88
N ALA A 85 -17.62 -3.14 14.62
CA ALA A 85 -18.08 -4.42 14.11
C ALA A 85 -19.61 -4.50 13.94
N ALA A 86 -20.38 -3.77 14.75
CA ALA A 86 -21.83 -3.67 14.62
C ALA A 86 -22.28 -2.79 13.45
N GLU A 87 -21.50 -1.75 13.12
CA GLU A 87 -21.74 -0.83 12.00
C GLU A 87 -21.12 -1.32 10.67
N GLY A 88 -20.41 -2.45 10.68
CA GLY A 88 -19.60 -2.92 9.55
C GLY A 88 -19.67 -4.43 9.31
N LEU A 89 -18.57 -4.96 8.77
CA LEU A 89 -18.41 -6.39 8.46
C LEU A 89 -17.42 -7.05 9.43
N ARG A 90 -17.68 -8.33 9.73
CA ARG A 90 -16.77 -9.19 10.50
C ARG A 90 -16.40 -10.41 9.69
N TYR A 91 -15.13 -10.80 9.75
CA TYR A 91 -14.60 -11.98 9.07
C TYR A 91 -14.17 -13.03 10.11
N ASN A 92 -14.76 -14.22 10.04
CA ASN A 92 -14.43 -15.36 10.91
C ASN A 92 -13.42 -16.34 10.28
N ARG A 93 -13.00 -16.08 9.04
CA ARG A 93 -11.98 -16.85 8.30
C ARG A 93 -10.95 -15.90 7.69
N PHE A 94 -10.32 -15.12 8.55
CA PHE A 94 -9.20 -14.25 8.21
C PHE A 94 -7.90 -14.93 8.64
N HIS A 95 -6.92 -15.01 7.73
CA HIS A 95 -5.67 -15.72 7.96
C HIS A 95 -4.48 -14.78 7.77
N THR A 96 -3.57 -14.82 8.73
CA THR A 96 -2.24 -14.24 8.65
C THR A 96 -1.20 -15.35 8.46
N THR A 97 0.06 -14.98 8.27
CA THR A 97 1.16 -15.94 8.36
C THR A 97 1.55 -16.16 9.83
N ALA A 98 2.39 -17.15 10.12
CA ALA A 98 2.81 -17.45 11.49
C ALA A 98 3.75 -16.41 12.12
N LEU A 99 4.21 -15.40 11.37
CA LEU A 99 5.19 -14.40 11.85
C LEU A 99 4.83 -12.98 11.40
N CYS A 100 5.30 -11.97 12.15
CA CYS A 100 4.99 -10.56 11.90
C CYS A 100 5.49 -10.09 10.53
N SER A 101 6.76 -10.35 10.21
CA SER A 101 7.38 -9.90 8.96
C SER A 101 6.69 -10.43 7.70
N PRO A 102 6.46 -11.75 7.53
CA PRO A 102 5.74 -12.25 6.36
C PRO A 102 4.27 -11.81 6.31
N THR A 103 3.59 -11.62 7.45
CA THR A 103 2.23 -11.07 7.48
C THR A 103 2.19 -9.63 6.97
N ARG A 104 3.12 -8.77 7.43
CA ARG A 104 3.21 -7.38 7.00
C ARG A 104 3.65 -7.26 5.55
N ALA A 105 4.59 -8.10 5.11
CA ALA A 105 5.02 -8.16 3.71
C ALA A 105 3.85 -8.52 2.78
N ALA A 106 3.08 -9.57 3.12
CA ALA A 106 1.91 -9.97 2.35
C ALA A 106 0.81 -8.89 2.32
N LEU A 107 0.56 -8.23 3.45
CA LEU A 107 -0.41 -7.14 3.58
C LEU A 107 -0.07 -5.94 2.68
N ILE A 108 1.20 -5.51 2.66
CA ILE A 108 1.65 -4.33 1.91
C ILE A 108 1.75 -4.62 0.41
N THR A 109 2.20 -5.83 0.05
CA THR A 109 2.49 -6.17 -1.35
C THR A 109 1.34 -6.87 -2.05
N GLY A 110 0.37 -7.41 -1.31
CA GLY A 110 -0.68 -8.27 -1.85
C GLY A 110 -0.17 -9.62 -2.39
N ARG A 111 1.06 -10.01 -2.06
CA ARG A 111 1.69 -11.26 -2.53
C ARG A 111 1.80 -12.28 -1.40
N ASN A 112 1.86 -13.56 -1.78
CA ASN A 112 2.14 -14.62 -0.82
C ASN A 112 3.60 -14.50 -0.34
N HIS A 113 3.85 -14.84 0.92
CA HIS A 113 5.18 -14.82 1.55
C HIS A 113 6.15 -15.88 0.99
N HIS A 114 5.66 -16.81 0.16
CA HIS A 114 6.46 -17.78 -0.59
C HIS A 114 6.79 -17.33 -2.03
N SER A 115 6.30 -16.18 -2.47
CA SER A 115 6.49 -15.63 -3.83
C SER A 115 7.70 -14.73 -3.95
#